data_AF-A0A9E5N268-F1
#
_entry.id   AF-A0A9E5N268-F1
#
_cell.length_a   1.000
_cell.length_b   1.000
_cell.length_c   1.000
_cell.angle_alpha   90.00
_cell.angle_beta   90.00
_cell.angle_gamma   90.00
#
_symmetry.space_group_name_H-M   'P 1'
#
loop_
_entity.id
_entity.type
_entity.pdbx_description
1 polymer ?
#
loop_
_entity_poly.entity_id
_entity_poly.type
_entity_poly.pdbx_seq_one_letter_code
_entity_poly.pdbx_strand_id
1 'polypeptide(L)'
;PALMQVVFDSHAGMPQPEFEQMAYDYLSHSLHPRFGVPYKQCVYQPMVELLDYLRSRSFKVFIASAGGMSFVRTVSEEIYRIPRENVIGSNVTFEVDRQGGRLVLLRRPGLVDPPDDGPGKPVNIALHIGRPPILAAGNANGDVEMLEFAQATGGPFLNMLLHHDDAEREYAYDQGAEKALQLAAERGWQVVSMRNDWQTIFTFEDL
;
A
#
# COMPACT_ATOMS: atom_id res chain seq x y z
N PRO A 1 2.22 -15.18 6.87
CA PRO A 1 1.44 -15.12 8.15
C PRO A 1 2.31 -14.99 9.41
N ALA A 2 3.19 -15.95 9.72
CA ALA A 2 3.95 -15.94 10.98
C ALA A 2 4.94 -14.77 11.12
N LEU A 3 5.71 -14.44 10.07
CA LEU A 3 6.63 -13.30 10.10
C LEU A 3 5.89 -11.97 10.29
N MET A 4 4.78 -11.79 9.56
CA MET A 4 3.95 -10.59 9.68
C MET A 4 3.45 -10.44 11.12
N GLN A 5 2.91 -11.50 11.72
CA GLN A 5 2.47 -11.48 13.11
C GLN A 5 3.59 -11.10 14.09
N VAL A 6 4.78 -11.67 13.94
CA VAL A 6 5.96 -11.32 14.77
C VAL A 6 6.30 -9.82 14.67
N VAL A 7 6.26 -9.24 13.47
CA VAL A 7 6.51 -7.81 13.26
C VAL A 7 5.46 -6.96 13.99
N PHE A 8 4.18 -7.32 13.91
CA PHE A 8 3.13 -6.58 14.61
C PHE A 8 3.23 -6.73 16.14
N ASP A 9 3.53 -7.94 16.64
CA ASP A 9 3.65 -8.25 18.07
C ASP A 9 4.85 -7.55 18.72
N SER A 10 5.92 -7.27 17.96
CA SER A 10 7.12 -6.59 18.48
C SER A 10 6.89 -5.16 19.00
N HIS A 11 5.73 -4.56 18.69
CA HIS A 11 5.33 -3.22 19.14
C HIS A 11 4.12 -3.24 20.08
N ALA A 12 3.77 -4.39 20.65
CA ALA A 12 2.66 -4.51 21.59
C ALA A 12 2.94 -3.72 22.89
N GLY A 13 1.90 -3.10 23.44
CA GLY A 13 1.97 -2.23 24.62
C GLY A 13 2.45 -0.80 24.33
N MET A 14 2.95 -0.52 23.13
CA MET A 14 3.43 0.81 22.75
C MET A 14 2.26 1.78 22.50
N PRO A 15 2.35 3.05 22.95
CA PRO A 15 1.47 4.12 22.52
C PRO A 15 1.48 4.29 20.99
N GLN A 16 0.30 4.39 20.38
CA GLN A 16 0.19 4.53 18.93
C GLN A 16 1.01 5.70 18.33
N PRO A 17 1.03 6.91 18.92
CA PRO A 17 1.85 8.01 18.40
C PRO A 17 3.36 7.73 18.43
N GLU A 18 3.83 6.93 19.40
CA GLU A 18 5.24 6.54 19.49
C GLU A 18 5.61 5.58 18.35
N PHE A 19 4.76 4.60 18.07
CA PHE A 19 4.93 3.73 16.90
C PHE A 19 4.98 4.52 15.59
N GLU A 20 4.07 5.48 15.42
CA GLU A 20 4.01 6.32 14.22
C GLU A 20 5.28 7.17 14.05
N GLN A 21 5.81 7.73 15.15
CA GLN A 21 7.08 8.47 15.10
C GLN A 21 8.25 7.55 14.73
N MET A 22 8.36 6.37 15.33
CA MET A 22 9.40 5.40 14.99
C MET A 22 9.35 4.96 13.53
N ALA A 23 8.15 4.69 13.01
CA ALA A 23 7.93 4.32 11.62
C ALA A 23 8.33 5.46 10.66
N TYR A 24 7.93 6.70 10.98
CA TYR A 24 8.30 7.88 10.21
C TYR A 24 9.82 8.11 10.20
N ASP A 25 10.46 8.00 11.37
CA ASP A 25 11.91 8.18 11.50
C ASP A 25 12.69 7.10 10.75
N TYR A 26 12.21 5.85 10.78
CA TYR A 26 12.79 4.77 9.99
C TYR A 26 12.74 5.10 8.50
N LEU A 27 11.58 5.48 7.97
CA LEU A 27 11.39 5.81 6.56
C LEU A 27 12.17 7.06 6.13
N SER A 28 12.36 8.02 7.04
CA SER A 28 13.03 9.29 6.77
C SER A 28 14.56 9.22 6.83
N HIS A 29 15.12 8.27 7.58
CA HIS A 29 16.57 8.22 7.83
C HIS A 29 17.25 6.93 7.37
N SER A 30 16.51 5.82 7.27
CA SER A 30 17.11 4.56 6.81
C SER A 30 17.29 4.58 5.30
N LEU A 31 18.52 4.34 4.85
CA LEU A 31 18.87 4.40 3.43
C LEU A 31 18.57 3.06 2.75
N HIS A 32 17.97 3.15 1.57
CA HIS A 32 17.79 2.00 0.69
C HIS A 32 19.18 1.50 0.23
N PRO A 33 19.51 0.20 0.39
CA PRO A 33 20.87 -0.29 0.20
C PRO A 33 21.41 -0.13 -1.23
N ARG A 34 20.53 -0.19 -2.24
CA ARG A 34 20.91 0.01 -3.64
C ARG A 34 21.00 1.48 -4.04
N PHE A 35 20.10 2.32 -3.54
CA PHE A 35 19.91 3.68 -4.06
C PHE A 35 20.56 4.75 -3.17
N GLY A 36 20.92 4.42 -1.93
CA GLY A 36 21.59 5.34 -1.02
C GLY A 36 20.74 6.52 -0.54
N VAL A 37 19.43 6.50 -0.80
CA VAL A 37 18.46 7.53 -0.38
C VAL A 37 17.52 6.97 0.68
N PRO A 38 16.90 7.81 1.54
CA PRO A 38 15.87 7.36 2.47
C PRO A 38 14.74 6.59 1.78
N TYR A 39 14.21 5.53 2.42
CA TYR A 39 13.12 4.74 1.84
C TYR A 39 11.92 5.57 1.40
N LYS A 40 11.59 6.66 2.12
CA LYS A 40 10.49 7.55 1.73
C LYS A 40 10.69 8.31 0.42
N GLN A 41 11.91 8.32 -0.12
CA GLN A 41 12.21 8.91 -1.43
C GLN A 41 12.12 7.89 -2.58
N CYS A 42 12.13 6.57 -2.30
CA CYS A 42 11.98 5.50 -3.29
C CYS A 42 10.53 5.39 -3.77
N VAL A 43 10.02 6.45 -4.38
CA VAL A 43 8.63 6.63 -4.79
C VAL A 43 8.58 6.65 -6.31
N TYR A 44 7.65 5.87 -6.89
CA TYR A 44 7.47 5.83 -8.33
C TYR A 44 6.84 7.12 -8.86
N GLN A 45 7.61 7.88 -9.63
CA GLN A 45 7.19 9.16 -10.20
C GLN A 45 5.89 9.01 -11.05
N PRO A 46 5.78 8.02 -11.96
CA PRO A 46 4.56 7.85 -12.75
C PRO A 46 3.30 7.54 -11.93
N MET A 47 3.47 6.90 -10.76
CA MET A 47 2.35 6.64 -9.86
C MET A 47 1.89 7.91 -9.15
N VAL A 48 2.80 8.79 -8.75
CA VAL A 48 2.44 10.10 -8.18
C VAL A 48 1.67 10.94 -9.21
N GLU A 49 2.11 10.93 -10.47
CA GLU A 49 1.42 11.60 -11.57
C GLU A 49 0.04 11.02 -11.83
N LEU A 50 -0.12 9.69 -11.82
CA LEU A 50 -1.42 9.05 -11.92
C LEU A 50 -2.35 9.46 -10.78
N LEU A 51 -1.86 9.51 -9.54
CA LEU A 51 -2.65 9.95 -8.38
C LEU A 51 -3.09 11.41 -8.50
N ASP A 52 -2.21 12.30 -8.97
CA ASP A 52 -2.53 13.70 -9.26
C ASP A 52 -3.58 13.81 -10.38
N TYR A 53 -3.40 13.04 -11.46
CA TYR A 53 -4.35 13.00 -12.57
C TYR A 53 -5.74 12.55 -12.10
N LEU A 54 -5.84 11.43 -11.38
CA LEU A 54 -7.12 10.92 -10.89
C LEU A 54 -7.82 11.92 -9.99
N ARG A 55 -7.09 12.58 -9.09
CA ARG A 55 -7.66 13.62 -8.23
C ARG A 55 -8.14 14.85 -8.99
N SER A 56 -7.42 15.27 -10.02
CA SER A 56 -7.87 16.35 -10.92
C SER A 56 -9.20 16.01 -11.62
N ARG A 57 -9.54 14.72 -11.68
CA ARG A 57 -10.80 14.17 -12.20
C ARG A 57 -11.80 13.78 -11.10
N SER A 58 -11.61 14.30 -9.89
CA SER A 58 -12.50 14.10 -8.73
C SER A 58 -12.60 12.65 -8.25
N PHE A 59 -11.63 11.79 -8.56
CA PHE A 59 -11.54 10.47 -7.94
C PHE A 59 -11.20 10.62 -6.46
N LYS A 60 -11.85 9.81 -5.62
CA LYS A 60 -11.37 9.54 -4.27
C LYS A 60 -10.38 8.40 -4.34
N VAL A 61 -9.13 8.67 -3.96
CA VAL A 61 -8.05 7.70 -4.06
C VAL A 61 -7.71 7.15 -2.68
N PHE A 62 -7.50 5.83 -2.63
CA PHE A 62 -7.22 5.05 -1.43
C PHE A 62 -5.97 4.20 -1.63
N ILE A 63 -5.30 3.86 -0.53
CA ILE A 63 -4.27 2.82 -0.49
C ILE A 63 -4.87 1.59 0.18
N ALA A 64 -4.68 0.40 -0.40
CA ALA A 64 -4.97 -0.90 0.21
C ALA A 64 -3.69 -1.75 0.18
N SER A 65 -3.08 -1.96 1.34
CA SER A 65 -1.74 -2.53 1.49
C SER A 65 -1.70 -3.66 2.52
N ALA A 66 -1.05 -4.76 2.15
CA ALA A 66 -0.73 -5.84 3.09
C ALA A 66 0.15 -5.36 4.26
N GLY A 67 0.85 -4.23 4.10
CA GLY A 67 1.64 -3.58 5.13
C GLY A 67 0.78 -3.00 6.28
N GLY A 68 1.47 -2.58 7.34
CA GLY A 68 0.82 -1.98 8.50
C GLY A 68 0.11 -0.68 8.16
N MET A 69 -1.22 -0.61 8.34
CA MET A 69 -2.02 0.60 8.08
C MET A 69 -1.44 1.82 8.79
N SER A 70 -1.04 1.66 10.06
CA SER A 70 -0.40 2.71 10.86
C SER A 70 0.93 3.17 10.27
N PHE A 71 1.72 2.25 9.71
CA PHE A 71 3.03 2.52 9.11
C PHE A 71 2.87 3.33 7.82
N VAL A 72 1.98 2.90 6.92
CA VAL A 72 1.70 3.59 5.65
C VAL A 72 1.15 5.00 5.88
N ARG A 73 0.29 5.20 6.88
CA ARG A 73 -0.27 6.51 7.25
C ARG A 73 0.77 7.54 7.67
N THR A 74 1.97 7.14 8.08
CA THR A 74 3.01 8.09 8.50
C THR A 74 3.55 8.94 7.34
N VAL A 75 3.46 8.44 6.11
CA VAL A 75 4.01 9.08 4.92
C VAL A 75 2.99 9.27 3.80
N SER A 76 1.77 8.76 3.93
CA SER A 76 0.77 8.79 2.84
C SER A 76 0.38 10.20 2.41
N GLU A 77 0.30 11.14 3.36
CA GLU A 77 -0.03 12.54 3.08
C GLU A 77 1.15 13.30 2.48
N GLU A 78 2.36 13.05 2.96
CA GLU A 78 3.59 13.69 2.45
C GLU A 78 3.89 13.23 1.02
N ILE A 79 3.90 11.91 0.79
CA ILE A 79 4.35 11.32 -0.47
C ILE A 79 3.23 11.34 -1.52
N TYR A 80 2.06 10.80 -1.17
CA TYR A 80 0.98 10.56 -2.13
C TYR A 80 -0.12 11.61 -2.06
N ARG A 81 -0.07 12.49 -1.05
CA ARG A 81 -1.17 13.40 -0.70
C ARG A 81 -2.49 12.64 -0.53
N ILE A 82 -2.42 11.40 -0.02
CA ILE A 82 -3.57 10.58 0.33
C ILE A 82 -3.81 10.74 1.83
N PRO A 83 -4.97 11.27 2.24
CA PRO A 83 -5.27 11.51 3.64
C PRO A 83 -5.33 10.19 4.41
N ARG A 84 -4.99 10.24 5.70
CA ARG A 84 -4.78 9.03 6.51
C ARG A 84 -6.01 8.13 6.57
N GLU A 85 -7.21 8.70 6.58
CA GLU A 85 -8.48 7.97 6.55
C GLU A 85 -8.73 7.19 5.25
N ASN A 86 -8.01 7.52 4.17
CA ASN A 86 -8.05 6.79 2.90
C ASN A 86 -6.99 5.68 2.80
N VAL A 87 -6.27 5.38 3.88
CA VAL A 87 -5.34 4.27 3.95
C VAL A 87 -6.00 3.09 4.66
N ILE A 88 -6.06 1.97 3.94
CA ILE A 88 -6.49 0.65 4.37
C ILE A 88 -5.24 -0.23 4.41
N GLY A 89 -5.11 -1.04 5.46
CA GLY A 89 -4.03 -1.99 5.55
C GLY A 89 -4.18 -2.97 6.70
N SER A 90 -3.28 -3.94 6.77
CA SER A 90 -3.19 -4.87 7.90
C SER A 90 -2.99 -4.09 9.20
N ASN A 91 -3.68 -4.48 10.27
CA ASN A 91 -3.69 -3.66 11.48
C ASN A 91 -3.81 -4.48 12.76
N VAL A 92 -3.52 -3.85 13.89
CA VAL A 92 -3.73 -4.40 15.24
C VAL A 92 -4.97 -3.79 15.88
N THR A 93 -5.45 -4.40 16.97
CA THR A 93 -6.45 -3.74 17.83
C THR A 93 -5.77 -2.79 18.81
N PHE A 94 -6.55 -1.86 19.37
CA PHE A 94 -6.09 -0.91 20.37
C PHE A 94 -6.77 -1.16 21.72
N GLU A 95 -6.06 -0.84 22.79
CA GLU A 95 -6.60 -0.68 24.13
C GLU A 95 -6.63 0.79 24.51
N VAL A 96 -7.71 1.22 25.14
CA VAL A 96 -7.80 2.56 25.73
C VAL A 96 -7.16 2.52 27.11
N ASP A 97 -6.13 3.33 27.31
CA ASP A 97 -5.44 3.53 28.59
C ASP A 97 -5.50 5.01 29.01
N ARG A 98 -5.18 5.29 30.28
CA ARG A 98 -5.09 6.64 30.84
C ARG A 98 -3.76 6.83 31.56
N GLN A 99 -2.79 7.44 30.87
CA GLN A 99 -1.49 7.76 31.45
C GLN A 99 -1.44 9.24 31.85
N GLY A 100 -1.18 9.52 33.14
CA GLY A 100 -1.15 10.90 33.65
C GLY A 100 -2.47 11.66 33.42
N GLY A 101 -3.61 10.97 33.42
CA GLY A 101 -4.93 11.54 33.17
C GLY A 101 -5.29 11.79 31.70
N ARG A 102 -4.39 11.50 30.75
CA ARG A 102 -4.63 11.64 29.30
C ARG A 102 -5.00 10.30 28.68
N LEU A 103 -5.96 10.31 27.75
CA LEU A 103 -6.31 9.13 26.97
C LEU A 103 -5.15 8.77 26.03
N VAL A 104 -4.72 7.51 26.08
CA VAL A 104 -3.70 6.94 25.19
C VAL A 104 -4.27 5.68 24.56
N LEU A 105 -3.95 5.45 23.28
CA LEU A 105 -4.24 4.17 22.62
C LEU A 105 -2.97 3.32 22.63
N LEU A 106 -3.04 2.18 23.30
CA LEU A 106 -1.95 1.19 23.32
C LEU A 106 -2.21 0.12 22.26
N ARG A 107 -1.16 -0.27 21.54
CA ARG A 107 -1.20 -1.33 20.54
C ARG A 107 -1.33 -2.69 21.22
N ARG A 108 -2.29 -3.52 20.81
CA ARG A 108 -2.40 -4.91 21.27
C ARG A 108 -1.58 -5.87 20.40
N PRO A 109 -1.12 -7.00 20.94
CA PRO A 109 -0.56 -8.07 20.12
C PRO A 109 -1.65 -8.68 19.23
N GLY A 110 -1.22 -9.37 18.17
CA GLY A 110 -2.05 -10.02 17.18
C GLY A 110 -2.34 -9.14 15.97
N LEU A 111 -2.91 -9.78 14.95
CA LEU A 111 -3.35 -9.14 13.72
C LEU A 111 -4.88 -9.17 13.67
N VAL A 112 -5.49 -8.08 13.21
CA VAL A 112 -6.92 -8.07 12.87
C VAL A 112 -7.11 -8.94 11.64
N ASP A 113 -8.00 -9.93 11.75
CA ASP A 113 -8.35 -10.81 10.65
C ASP A 113 -9.58 -10.26 9.88
N PRO A 114 -9.57 -10.25 8.54
CA PRO A 114 -8.47 -10.66 7.69
C PRO A 114 -7.37 -9.58 7.55
N PRO A 115 -6.09 -9.98 7.39
CA PRO A 115 -5.05 -9.04 6.94
C PRO A 115 -5.44 -8.43 5.59
N ASP A 116 -4.93 -7.25 5.25
CA ASP A 116 -5.24 -6.57 4.00
C ASP A 116 -4.41 -7.13 2.82
N ASP A 117 -4.47 -8.44 2.63
CA ASP A 117 -3.73 -9.20 1.63
C ASP A 117 -4.61 -10.29 1.00
N GLY A 118 -4.47 -10.49 -0.32
CA GLY A 118 -5.25 -11.46 -1.09
C GLY A 118 -6.77 -11.30 -0.84
N PRO A 119 -7.48 -12.37 -0.44
CA PRO A 119 -8.91 -12.32 -0.13
C PRO A 119 -9.32 -11.32 0.95
N GLY A 120 -8.39 -10.86 1.80
CA GLY A 120 -8.68 -9.88 2.83
C GLY A 120 -8.82 -8.45 2.29
N LYS A 121 -8.18 -8.11 1.17
CA LYS A 121 -8.32 -6.79 0.54
C LYS A 121 -9.77 -6.42 0.19
N PRO A 122 -10.55 -7.23 -0.56
CA PRO A 122 -11.93 -6.87 -0.87
C PRO A 122 -12.80 -6.75 0.39
N VAL A 123 -12.55 -7.55 1.43
CA VAL A 123 -13.24 -7.45 2.72
C VAL A 123 -12.95 -6.11 3.39
N ASN A 124 -11.68 -5.74 3.51
CA ASN A 124 -11.29 -4.48 4.14
C ASN A 124 -11.72 -3.26 3.34
N ILE A 125 -11.69 -3.32 1.99
CA ILE A 125 -12.28 -2.29 1.13
C ILE A 125 -13.78 -2.12 1.41
N ALA A 126 -14.53 -3.22 1.51
CA ALA A 126 -15.96 -3.17 1.82
C ALA A 126 -16.22 -2.57 3.22
N LEU A 127 -15.41 -2.92 4.22
CA LEU A 127 -15.55 -2.40 5.59
C LEU A 127 -15.25 -0.89 5.70
N HIS A 128 -14.24 -0.39 4.97
CA HIS A 128 -13.80 1.00 5.08
C HIS A 128 -14.51 1.94 4.09
N ILE A 129 -14.81 1.47 2.87
CA ILE A 129 -15.34 2.29 1.77
C ILE A 129 -16.81 1.98 1.49
N GLY A 130 -17.25 0.75 1.73
CA GLY A 130 -18.64 0.31 1.53
C GLY A 130 -19.05 0.08 0.08
N ARG A 131 -18.09 0.03 -0.87
CA ARG A 131 -18.36 -0.25 -2.29
C ARG A 131 -17.10 -0.74 -3.02
N PRO A 132 -17.23 -1.50 -4.12
CA PRO A 132 -16.10 -1.85 -4.96
C PRO A 132 -15.52 -0.60 -5.68
N PRO A 133 -14.20 -0.55 -5.90
CA PRO A 133 -13.56 0.52 -6.67
C PRO A 133 -13.85 0.36 -8.17
N ILE A 134 -13.84 1.46 -8.92
CA ILE A 134 -13.94 1.44 -10.40
C ILE A 134 -12.57 1.41 -11.09
N LEU A 135 -11.49 1.64 -10.33
CA LEU A 135 -10.11 1.51 -10.79
C LEU A 135 -9.32 0.86 -9.66
N ALA A 136 -8.64 -0.24 -9.95
CA ALA A 136 -7.74 -0.91 -9.02
C ALA A 136 -6.37 -1.12 -9.68
N ALA A 137 -5.30 -0.82 -8.94
CA ALA A 137 -3.93 -1.02 -9.35
C ALA A 137 -3.22 -1.91 -8.33
N GLY A 138 -2.46 -2.89 -8.80
CA GLY A 138 -1.65 -3.79 -7.99
C GLY A 138 -0.35 -4.18 -8.68
N ASN A 139 0.44 -5.03 -8.06
CA ASN A 139 1.69 -5.56 -8.62
C ASN A 139 1.99 -7.01 -8.22
N ALA A 140 1.15 -7.64 -7.39
CA ALA A 140 1.42 -8.97 -6.85
C ALA A 140 0.18 -9.89 -6.84
N ASN A 141 0.40 -11.17 -6.57
CA ASN A 141 -0.63 -12.19 -6.41
C ASN A 141 -1.64 -11.83 -5.31
N GLY A 142 -1.20 -11.10 -4.28
CA GLY A 142 -2.06 -10.59 -3.20
C GLY A 142 -3.03 -9.48 -3.62
N ASP A 143 -2.90 -8.95 -4.83
CA ASP A 143 -3.82 -7.94 -5.38
C ASP A 143 -4.94 -8.55 -6.24
N VAL A 144 -4.86 -9.83 -6.56
CA VAL A 144 -5.77 -10.49 -7.52
C VAL A 144 -7.23 -10.31 -7.11
N GLU A 145 -7.57 -10.61 -5.86
CA GLU A 145 -8.96 -10.54 -5.39
C GLU A 145 -9.45 -9.09 -5.29
N MET A 146 -8.57 -8.11 -5.05
CA MET A 146 -8.92 -6.68 -5.14
C MET A 146 -9.22 -6.26 -6.58
N LEU A 147 -8.38 -6.67 -7.54
CA LEU A 147 -8.58 -6.41 -8.96
C LEU A 147 -9.88 -7.09 -9.45
N GLU A 148 -10.18 -8.31 -9.01
CA GLU A 148 -11.46 -8.96 -9.28
C GLU A 148 -12.65 -8.20 -8.67
N PHE A 149 -12.50 -7.70 -7.45
CA PHE A 149 -13.58 -6.98 -6.77
C PHE A 149 -13.95 -5.66 -7.46
N ALA A 150 -13.01 -5.00 -8.15
CA ALA A 150 -13.32 -3.82 -8.96
C ALA A 150 -14.34 -4.11 -10.09
N GLN A 151 -14.38 -5.35 -10.57
CA GLN A 151 -15.33 -5.78 -11.60
C GLN A 151 -16.75 -5.95 -11.04
N ALA A 152 -16.90 -6.09 -9.72
CA ALA A 152 -18.18 -6.22 -9.05
C ALA A 152 -19.00 -4.92 -9.02
N THR A 153 -18.46 -3.80 -9.52
CA THR A 153 -19.19 -2.53 -9.67
C THR A 153 -20.39 -2.65 -10.62
N GLY A 154 -20.39 -3.62 -11.54
CA GLY A 154 -21.42 -3.77 -12.58
C GLY A 154 -21.37 -2.71 -13.69
N GLY A 155 -20.38 -1.80 -13.65
CA GLY A 155 -20.15 -0.77 -14.65
C GLY A 155 -18.73 -0.85 -15.24
N PRO A 156 -18.30 0.15 -16.03
CA PRO A 156 -16.93 0.23 -16.51
C PRO A 156 -15.94 0.24 -15.34
N PHE A 157 -14.91 -0.60 -15.45
CA PHE A 157 -13.82 -0.68 -14.48
C PHE A 157 -12.47 -0.67 -15.22
N LEU A 158 -11.41 -0.36 -14.49
CA LEU A 158 -10.03 -0.48 -14.98
C LEU A 158 -9.18 -1.23 -13.96
N ASN A 159 -8.59 -2.34 -14.39
CA ASN A 159 -7.59 -3.06 -13.62
C ASN A 159 -6.21 -2.83 -14.23
N MET A 160 -5.28 -2.37 -13.40
CA MET A 160 -3.89 -2.14 -13.76
C MET A 160 -2.97 -3.04 -12.95
N LEU A 161 -1.97 -3.62 -13.60
CA LEU A 161 -0.93 -4.41 -12.96
C LEU A 161 0.44 -3.84 -13.34
N LEU A 162 1.20 -3.38 -12.35
CA LEU A 162 2.59 -2.97 -12.56
C LEU A 162 3.48 -4.21 -12.66
N HIS A 163 4.20 -4.34 -13.77
CA HIS A 163 5.20 -5.37 -13.98
C HIS A 163 6.60 -4.81 -13.71
N HIS A 164 7.24 -5.31 -12.66
CA HIS A 164 8.62 -5.02 -12.33
C HIS A 164 9.56 -5.78 -13.27
N ASP A 165 9.86 -5.20 -14.43
CA ASP A 165 10.64 -5.83 -15.49
C ASP A 165 11.90 -5.05 -15.89
N ASP A 166 12.32 -4.10 -15.05
CA ASP A 166 13.47 -3.23 -15.28
C ASP A 166 14.57 -3.46 -14.25
N ALA A 167 15.51 -4.37 -14.55
CA ALA A 167 16.63 -4.66 -13.64
C ALA A 167 17.68 -3.54 -13.59
N GLU A 168 17.70 -2.62 -14.56
CA GLU A 168 18.72 -1.58 -14.67
C GLU A 168 18.37 -0.40 -13.75
N ARG A 169 17.15 0.14 -13.89
CA ARG A 169 16.68 1.29 -13.13
C ARG A 169 16.02 0.89 -11.81
N GLU A 170 15.37 -0.27 -11.76
CA GLU A 170 14.74 -0.84 -10.57
C GLU A 170 15.10 -2.33 -10.46
N TYR A 171 14.16 -3.19 -10.10
CA TYR A 171 14.33 -4.63 -10.03
C TYR A 171 13.48 -5.31 -11.10
N ALA A 172 13.95 -6.46 -11.58
CA ALA A 172 13.16 -7.34 -12.42
C ALA A 172 12.82 -8.60 -11.64
N TYR A 173 11.53 -8.82 -11.38
CA TYR A 173 11.05 -10.01 -10.69
C TYR A 173 9.58 -10.29 -11.01
N ASP A 174 9.29 -11.58 -11.23
CA ASP A 174 7.91 -12.09 -11.31
C ASP A 174 7.53 -12.87 -10.06
N GLN A 175 8.49 -13.14 -9.17
CA GLN A 175 8.25 -13.94 -7.97
C GLN A 175 7.22 -13.26 -7.07
N GLY A 176 6.10 -13.95 -6.83
CA GLY A 176 4.97 -13.40 -6.09
C GLY A 176 3.97 -12.62 -6.93
N ALA A 177 4.16 -12.50 -8.25
CA ALA A 177 3.25 -11.87 -9.20
C ALA A 177 2.82 -12.79 -10.36
N GLU A 178 3.27 -14.04 -10.39
CA GLU A 178 3.08 -14.99 -11.49
C GLU A 178 1.59 -15.22 -11.80
N LYS A 179 0.76 -15.43 -10.75
CA LYS A 179 -0.69 -15.60 -10.88
C LYS A 179 -1.33 -14.30 -11.37
N ALA A 180 -0.92 -13.15 -10.84
CA ALA A 180 -1.46 -11.86 -11.26
C ALA A 180 -1.17 -11.56 -12.74
N LEU A 181 0.06 -11.81 -13.20
CA LEU A 181 0.48 -11.64 -14.61
C LEU A 181 -0.27 -12.61 -15.53
N GLN A 182 -0.41 -13.88 -15.13
CA GLN A 182 -1.20 -14.86 -15.89
C GLN A 182 -2.66 -14.39 -16.04
N LEU A 183 -3.30 -14.02 -14.93
CA LEU A 183 -4.69 -13.56 -14.94
C LEU A 183 -4.86 -12.26 -15.71
N ALA A 184 -3.87 -11.36 -15.68
CA ALA A 184 -3.89 -10.14 -16.48
C ALA A 184 -3.94 -10.46 -17.98
N ALA A 185 -3.13 -11.41 -18.45
CA ALA A 185 -3.14 -11.86 -19.84
C ALA A 185 -4.47 -12.55 -20.22
N GLU A 186 -5.00 -13.40 -19.35
CA GLU A 186 -6.25 -14.13 -19.58
C GLU A 186 -7.49 -13.23 -19.60
N ARG A 187 -7.48 -12.16 -18.78
CA ARG A 187 -8.65 -11.31 -18.53
C ARG A 187 -8.53 -9.91 -19.14
N GLY A 188 -7.44 -9.63 -19.85
CA GLY A 188 -7.18 -8.34 -20.47
C GLY A 188 -7.02 -7.19 -19.47
N TRP A 189 -6.41 -7.45 -18.30
CA TRP A 189 -6.01 -6.35 -17.41
C TRP A 189 -4.86 -5.57 -18.03
N GLN A 190 -4.81 -4.26 -17.78
CA GLN A 190 -3.76 -3.41 -18.31
C GLN A 190 -2.46 -3.69 -17.54
N VAL A 191 -1.52 -4.36 -18.18
CA VAL A 191 -0.17 -4.51 -17.65
C VAL A 191 0.64 -3.26 -18.02
N VAL A 192 1.34 -2.69 -17.05
CA VAL A 192 2.27 -1.58 -17.23
C VAL A 192 3.68 -2.13 -17.05
N SER A 193 4.48 -2.14 -18.11
CA SER A 193 5.88 -2.51 -18.07
C SER A 193 6.70 -1.35 -17.53
N MET A 194 7.33 -1.54 -16.36
CA MET A 194 8.22 -0.52 -15.79
C MET A 194 9.32 -0.11 -16.77
N ARG A 195 9.88 -1.08 -17.50
CA ARG A 195 10.94 -0.84 -18.47
C ARG A 195 10.49 -0.05 -19.70
N ASN A 196 9.34 -0.43 -20.29
CA ASN A 196 8.95 0.08 -21.59
C ASN A 196 7.99 1.27 -21.52
N ASP A 197 7.22 1.38 -20.43
CA ASP A 197 6.13 2.37 -20.33
C ASP A 197 6.50 3.57 -19.45
N TRP A 198 7.53 3.45 -18.59
CA TRP A 198 7.97 4.54 -17.70
C TRP A 198 9.26 5.19 -18.18
N GLN A 199 9.22 6.52 -18.32
CA GLN A 199 10.39 7.33 -18.69
C GLN A 199 11.34 7.52 -17.51
N THR A 200 10.78 7.83 -16.33
CA THR A 200 11.49 8.01 -15.06
C THR A 200 10.94 7.01 -14.05
N ILE A 201 11.79 6.41 -13.21
CA ILE A 201 11.31 5.49 -12.18
C ILE A 201 11.02 6.26 -10.91
N PHE A 202 12.01 6.94 -10.36
CA PHE A 202 11.92 7.51 -9.02
C PHE A 202 11.80 9.03 -9.01
N THR A 203 11.06 9.56 -8.04
CA THR A 203 10.95 11.00 -7.79
C THR A 203 12.28 11.69 -7.47
N PHE A 204 13.29 10.94 -7.00
CA PHE A 204 14.61 11.50 -6.67
C PHE A 204 15.55 11.62 -7.88
N GLU A 205 15.19 11.06 -9.04
CA GLU A 205 16.02 11.15 -10.26
C GLU A 205 16.03 12.58 -10.83
N ASP A 206 15.02 13.39 -10.45
CA ASP A 206 14.86 14.79 -10.84
C ASP A 206 15.34 15.80 -9.76
N LEU A 207 16.01 15.33 -8.68
CA LEU A 207 16.53 16.16 -7.58
C LEU A 207 17.97 16.64 -7.78
#